data_AF-A0A352MII0-F1
#
_entry.id   AF-A0A352MII0-F1
#
_cell.length_a   1.000
_cell.length_b   1.000
_cell.length_c   1.000
_cell.angle_alpha   90.00
_cell.angle_beta   90.00
_cell.angle_gamma   90.00
#
_symmetry.space_group_name_H-M   'P 1'
#
loop_
_entity.id
_entity.type
_entity.pdbx_description
1 polymer ?
#
loop_
_entity_poly.entity_id
_entity_poly.type
_entity_poly.pdbx_seq_one_letter_code
_entity_poly.pdbx_strand_id
1 'polypeptide(L)'
;MQGLIFNVKRYSIHDGPGIRVTFFMKGCPLSCWWCHNPEGISPVSEDIVNLRRIGDNEFPQKETVGKYYSVKEILEILQKDRIFFQQSEGGVTFSGGEPMMQPDFLLETLKSCKAEGYHTAVDTSGYASLDNFHAIIPYTDLFLFDLKHLDAYRHIEYTGVSNISILDNLRMIVKSGKDIMVRIPV
;
A
#
# COMPACT_ATOMS: atom_id res chain seq x y z
N MET A 1 -12.63 -6.69 -12.85
CA MET A 1 -12.38 -6.27 -11.46
C MET A 1 -11.57 -4.98 -11.46
N GLN A 2 -11.87 -4.06 -10.55
CA GLN A 2 -11.15 -2.78 -10.40
C GLN A 2 -10.77 -2.59 -8.93
N GLY A 3 -9.69 -1.85 -8.69
CA GLY A 3 -9.27 -1.41 -7.37
C GLY A 3 -9.29 0.11 -7.26
N LEU A 4 -9.53 0.61 -6.06
CA LEU A 4 -9.61 2.02 -5.74
C LEU A 4 -8.25 2.52 -5.25
N ILE A 5 -7.65 3.47 -5.98
CA ILE A 5 -6.31 4.00 -5.74
C ILE A 5 -6.41 5.52 -5.65
N PHE A 6 -5.91 6.11 -4.57
CA PHE A 6 -5.97 7.56 -4.37
C PHE A 6 -4.74 8.29 -4.88
N ASN A 7 -3.59 7.62 -5.03
CA ASN A 7 -2.39 8.23 -5.59
C ASN A 7 -1.53 7.21 -6.34
N VAL A 8 -0.84 7.67 -7.39
CA VAL A 8 0.13 6.88 -8.15
C VAL A 8 1.44 7.66 -8.18
N LYS A 9 2.41 7.22 -7.37
CA LYS A 9 3.71 7.87 -7.26
C LYS A 9 4.73 7.15 -8.12
N ARG A 10 5.22 7.83 -9.15
CA ARG A 10 6.30 7.33 -10.01
C ARG A 10 7.65 7.76 -9.42
N TYR A 11 8.68 6.98 -9.66
CA TYR A 11 10.05 7.24 -9.20
C TYR A 11 10.24 7.25 -7.68
N SER A 12 9.50 6.41 -6.96
CA SER A 12 9.70 6.19 -5.54
C SER A 12 10.99 5.42 -5.27
N ILE A 13 11.82 5.92 -4.34
CA ILE A 13 13.09 5.30 -3.91
C ILE A 13 13.10 4.81 -2.46
N HIS A 14 12.06 5.15 -1.69
CA HIS A 14 11.91 4.75 -0.28
C HIS A 14 10.89 3.62 -0.08
N ASP A 15 10.20 3.22 -1.15
CA ASP A 15 9.11 2.25 -1.12
C ASP A 15 9.59 0.86 -1.56
N GLY A 16 10.86 0.53 -1.32
CA GLY A 16 11.53 -0.72 -1.71
C GLY A 16 12.83 -0.49 -2.50
N PRO A 17 13.48 -1.56 -3.00
CA PRO A 17 14.72 -1.45 -3.76
C PRO A 17 14.47 -0.82 -5.14
N GLY A 18 15.49 -0.11 -5.63
CA GLY A 18 15.49 0.53 -6.94
C GLY A 18 14.46 1.64 -7.10
N ILE A 19 14.21 2.03 -8.36
CA ILE A 19 13.18 2.99 -8.73
C ILE A 19 11.86 2.25 -8.84
N ARG A 20 10.81 2.76 -8.19
CA ARG A 20 9.51 2.08 -8.14
C ARG A 20 8.36 2.97 -8.56
N VAL A 21 7.29 2.34 -9.02
CA VAL A 21 5.96 2.95 -9.05
C VAL A 21 5.18 2.41 -7.86
N THR A 22 4.72 3.32 -7.01
CA THR A 22 3.93 3.00 -5.83
C THR A 22 2.48 3.38 -6.06
N PHE A 23 1.59 2.39 -5.97
CA PHE A 23 0.14 2.57 -6.02
C PHE A 23 -0.40 2.68 -4.59
N PHE A 24 -0.92 3.85 -4.24
CA PHE A 24 -1.50 4.12 -2.94
C PHE A 24 -2.98 3.74 -2.98
N MET A 25 -3.28 2.54 -2.50
CA MET A 25 -4.61 1.95 -2.45
C MET A 25 -5.46 2.61 -1.36
N LYS A 26 -6.76 2.76 -1.63
CA LYS A 26 -7.71 3.36 -0.70
C LYS A 26 -8.38 2.30 0.19
N GLY A 27 -8.81 2.72 1.38
CA GLY A 27 -9.27 1.84 2.46
C GLY A 27 -8.15 1.54 3.45
N CYS A 28 -8.37 1.78 4.74
CA CYS A 28 -7.51 1.32 5.82
C CYS A 28 -8.36 0.95 7.05
N PRO A 29 -8.16 -0.23 7.67
CA PRO A 29 -8.89 -0.60 8.87
C PRO A 29 -8.31 0.04 10.15
N LEU A 30 -7.15 0.70 10.04
CA LEU A 30 -6.51 1.39 11.15
C LEU A 30 -6.87 2.88 11.13
N SER A 31 -6.88 3.48 12.31
CA SER A 31 -7.02 4.92 12.56
C SER A 31 -5.79 5.44 13.32
N CYS A 32 -4.60 5.23 12.74
CA CYS A 32 -3.33 5.64 13.36
C CYS A 32 -3.34 7.14 13.68
N TRP A 33 -2.95 7.53 14.91
CA TRP A 33 -2.92 8.94 15.31
C TRP A 33 -1.97 9.79 14.47
N TRP A 34 -0.94 9.16 13.89
CA TRP A 34 0.06 9.77 13.00
C TRP A 34 -0.14 9.36 11.53
N CYS A 35 -1.37 9.04 11.11
CA CYS A 35 -1.60 8.64 9.72
C CYS A 35 -1.15 9.75 8.75
N HIS A 36 -0.18 9.43 7.88
CA HIS A 36 0.31 10.39 6.87
C HIS A 36 -0.61 10.53 5.66
N ASN A 37 -1.52 9.57 5.46
CA ASN A 37 -2.47 9.55 4.34
C ASN A 37 -3.91 9.36 4.86
N PRO A 38 -4.45 10.29 5.67
CA PRO A 38 -5.81 10.16 6.22
C PRO A 38 -6.89 10.00 5.14
N GLU A 39 -6.67 10.60 3.96
CA GLU A 39 -7.52 10.46 2.78
C GLU A 39 -7.58 9.03 2.21
N GLY A 40 -6.61 8.19 2.59
CA GLY A 40 -6.55 6.77 2.25
C GLY A 40 -7.40 5.87 3.15
N ILE A 41 -7.98 6.38 4.25
CA ILE A 41 -8.71 5.56 5.24
C ILE A 41 -10.08 5.10 4.71
N SER A 42 -10.88 6.04 4.20
CA SER A 42 -12.22 5.73 3.69
C SER A 42 -12.15 4.77 2.50
N PRO A 43 -12.97 3.71 2.43
CA PRO A 43 -12.91 2.71 1.36
C PRO A 43 -13.68 3.11 0.09
N VAL A 44 -14.25 4.33 0.03
CA VAL A 44 -15.09 4.79 -1.09
C VAL A 44 -14.52 6.06 -1.70
N SER A 45 -14.69 6.26 -3.01
CA SER A 45 -14.30 7.50 -3.68
C SER A 45 -15.01 8.70 -3.05
N GLU A 46 -14.27 9.79 -2.80
CA GLU A 46 -14.79 10.96 -2.10
C GLU A 46 -14.36 12.25 -2.79
N ASP A 47 -15.24 13.24 -2.82
CA ASP A 47 -14.88 14.61 -3.21
C ASP A 47 -14.51 15.39 -1.97
N ILE A 48 -13.26 15.86 -1.90
CA ILE A 48 -12.75 16.70 -0.83
C ILE A 48 -12.57 18.14 -1.31
N VAL A 49 -12.61 19.08 -0.37
CA VAL A 49 -12.29 20.49 -0.62
C VAL A 49 -11.04 20.83 0.15
N ASN A 50 -9.94 21.02 -0.57
CA ASN A 50 -8.69 21.50 -0.01
C ASN A 50 -8.64 23.02 -0.10
N LEU A 51 -8.26 23.69 0.99
CA LEU A 51 -8.05 25.14 0.99
C LEU A 51 -6.60 25.43 0.62
N ARG A 52 -6.39 25.94 -0.59
CA ARG A 52 -5.07 26.42 -1.01
C ARG A 52 -4.89 27.85 -0.53
N ARG A 53 -3.91 28.07 0.35
CA ARG A 53 -3.60 29.41 0.86
C ARG A 53 -2.49 30.07 0.05
N ILE A 54 -2.73 31.29 -0.43
CA ILE A 54 -1.73 32.14 -1.10
C ILE A 54 -1.73 33.50 -0.40
N GLY A 55 -0.72 33.72 0.46
CA GLY A 55 -0.70 34.85 1.39
C GLY A 55 -1.84 34.74 2.41
N ASP A 56 -2.68 35.77 2.48
CA ASP A 56 -3.87 35.81 3.35
C ASP A 56 -5.15 35.34 2.66
N ASN A 57 -5.07 34.95 1.39
CA ASN A 57 -6.23 34.48 0.63
C ASN A 57 -6.33 32.96 0.64
N GLU A 58 -7.54 32.44 0.78
CA GLU A 58 -7.86 31.02 0.69
C GLU A 58 -8.70 30.72 -0.55
N PHE A 59 -8.27 29.71 -1.30
CA PHE A 59 -8.93 29.27 -2.53
C PHE A 59 -9.39 27.83 -2.35
N PRO A 60 -10.71 27.56 -2.37
CA PRO A 60 -11.22 26.20 -2.30
C PRO A 60 -10.90 25.46 -3.61
N GLN A 61 -10.25 24.31 -3.48
CA GLN A 61 -9.97 23.40 -4.58
C GLN A 61 -10.72 22.10 -4.33
N LYS A 62 -11.65 21.78 -5.22
CA LYS A 62 -12.33 20.48 -5.22
C LYS A 62 -11.43 19.44 -5.87
N GLU A 63 -11.29 18.30 -5.22
CA GLU A 63 -10.52 17.17 -5.70
C GLU A 63 -11.25 15.87 -5.39
N THR A 64 -11.33 14.96 -6.36
CA THR A 64 -11.84 13.61 -6.15
C THR A 64 -10.69 12.70 -5.72
N VAL A 65 -10.78 12.13 -4.52
CA VAL A 65 -9.81 11.20 -3.95
C VAL A 65 -10.31 9.77 -4.12
N GLY A 66 -9.49 8.98 -4.78
CA GLY A 66 -9.80 7.59 -5.12
C GLY A 66 -10.33 7.48 -6.55
N LYS A 67 -9.55 6.83 -7.41
CA LYS A 67 -9.94 6.49 -8.77
C LYS A 67 -9.86 4.98 -8.96
N TYR A 68 -10.82 4.44 -9.70
CA TYR A 68 -10.81 3.02 -10.05
C TYR A 68 -9.81 2.73 -11.16
N TYR A 69 -9.00 1.70 -10.96
CA TYR A 69 -8.06 1.16 -11.93
C TYR A 69 -8.32 -0.33 -12.13
N SER A 70 -8.30 -0.76 -13.38
CA SER A 70 -8.20 -2.17 -13.75
C SER A 70 -6.75 -2.64 -13.69
N VAL A 71 -6.54 -3.96 -13.58
CA VAL A 71 -5.20 -4.56 -13.66
C VAL A 71 -4.48 -4.15 -14.95
N LYS A 72 -5.21 -4.06 -16.06
CA LYS A 72 -4.67 -3.62 -17.34
C LYS A 72 -4.10 -2.20 -17.27
N GLU A 73 -4.85 -1.26 -16.69
CA GLU A 73 -4.38 0.13 -16.53
C GLU A 73 -3.14 0.22 -15.62
N ILE A 74 -3.06 -0.62 -14.57
CA ILE A 74 -1.85 -0.72 -13.73
C ILE A 74 -0.65 -1.16 -14.58
N LEU A 75 -0.78 -2.22 -15.36
CA LEU A 75 0.30 -2.71 -16.22
C LEU A 75 0.70 -1.69 -17.29
N GLU A 76 -0.27 -0.96 -17.86
CA GLU A 76 -0.02 0.11 -18.82
C GLU A 76 0.77 1.27 -18.21
N ILE A 77 0.56 1.59 -16.93
CA ILE A 77 1.37 2.57 -16.19
C ILE A 77 2.79 2.04 -15.99
N LEU A 78 2.93 0.80 -15.49
CA LEU A 78 4.23 0.18 -15.23
C LEU A 78 5.08 0.06 -16.49
N GLN A 79 4.48 -0.31 -17.61
CA GLN A 79 5.19 -0.48 -18.88
C GLN A 79 5.88 0.81 -19.35
N LYS A 80 5.35 1.99 -19.00
CA LYS A 80 5.97 3.28 -19.34
C LYS A 80 7.31 3.51 -18.62
N ASP A 81 7.54 2.83 -17.51
CA ASP A 81 8.73 2.98 -16.65
C ASP A 81 9.65 1.76 -16.66
N ARG A 82 9.38 0.78 -17.53
CA ARG A 82 10.07 -0.52 -17.54
C ARG A 82 11.60 -0.42 -17.61
N ILE A 83 12.14 0.52 -18.40
CA ILE A 83 13.58 0.73 -18.54
C ILE A 83 14.21 1.12 -17.20
N PHE A 84 13.55 1.97 -16.41
CA PHE A 84 14.05 2.39 -15.11
C PHE A 84 14.08 1.23 -14.12
N PHE A 85 13.05 0.37 -14.14
CA PHE A 85 13.02 -0.81 -13.27
C PHE A 85 14.16 -1.77 -13.60
N GLN A 86 14.42 -2.02 -14.90
CA GLN A 86 15.49 -2.90 -15.35
C GLN A 86 16.88 -2.39 -14.96
N GLN A 87 17.12 -1.08 -15.02
CA GLN A 87 18.42 -0.49 -14.69
C GLN A 87 18.67 -0.33 -13.19
N SER A 88 17.60 -0.17 -12.40
CA SER A 88 17.70 0.08 -10.96
C SER A 88 17.37 -1.13 -10.09
N GLU A 89 17.04 -2.28 -10.70
CA GLU A 89 16.50 -3.45 -10.01
C GLU A 89 15.24 -3.11 -9.19
N GLY A 90 14.45 -2.19 -9.73
CA GLY A 90 13.23 -1.66 -9.13
C GLY A 90 11.98 -2.46 -9.47
N GLY A 91 10.81 -1.82 -9.38
CA GLY A 91 9.54 -2.49 -9.71
C GLY A 91 8.30 -1.77 -9.21
N VAL A 92 7.33 -2.53 -8.72
CA VAL A 92 6.03 -2.00 -8.26
C VAL A 92 5.84 -2.20 -6.76
N THR A 93 5.27 -1.20 -6.10
CA THR A 93 4.85 -1.30 -4.69
C THR A 93 3.36 -1.00 -4.56
N PHE A 94 2.65 -1.82 -3.81
CA PHE A 94 1.27 -1.54 -3.40
C PHE A 94 1.29 -1.08 -1.93
N SER A 95 0.88 0.16 -1.69
CA SER A 95 0.88 0.86 -0.39
C SER A 95 -0.44 1.63 -0.25
N GLY A 96 -0.48 2.74 0.49
CA GLY A 96 -1.64 3.63 0.60
C GLY A 96 -2.21 3.69 1.99
N GLY A 97 -3.48 3.27 2.11
CA GLY A 97 -4.09 2.89 3.37
C GLY A 97 -3.58 1.50 3.76
N GLU A 98 -4.40 0.47 3.55
CA GLU A 98 -4.02 -0.93 3.69
C GLU A 98 -4.36 -1.68 2.40
N PRO A 99 -3.37 -2.12 1.60
CA PRO A 99 -3.60 -2.90 0.38
C PRO A 99 -4.52 -4.11 0.59
N MET A 100 -4.45 -4.73 1.77
CA MET A 100 -5.27 -5.89 2.13
C MET A 100 -6.76 -5.59 2.35
N MET A 101 -7.18 -4.33 2.29
CA MET A 101 -8.61 -3.95 2.20
C MET A 101 -9.22 -4.26 0.83
N GLN A 102 -8.40 -4.56 -0.18
CA GLN A 102 -8.83 -4.92 -1.52
C GLN A 102 -8.13 -6.22 -1.98
N PRO A 103 -8.30 -7.34 -1.24
CA PRO A 103 -7.44 -8.53 -1.37
C PRO A 103 -7.52 -9.18 -2.74
N ASP A 104 -8.72 -9.29 -3.33
CA ASP A 104 -8.90 -9.91 -4.64
C ASP A 104 -8.19 -9.11 -5.75
N PHE A 105 -8.37 -7.79 -5.73
CA PHE A 105 -7.72 -6.89 -6.68
C PHE A 105 -6.20 -6.91 -6.52
N LEU A 106 -5.71 -6.85 -5.28
CA LEU A 106 -4.28 -6.92 -4.98
C LEU A 106 -3.70 -8.25 -5.49
N LEU A 107 -4.33 -9.39 -5.20
CA LEU A 107 -3.87 -10.71 -5.63
C LEU A 107 -3.74 -10.80 -7.16
N GLU A 108 -4.79 -10.44 -7.89
CA GLU A 108 -4.77 -10.52 -9.36
C GLU A 108 -3.77 -9.54 -9.98
N THR A 109 -3.58 -8.38 -9.36
CA THR A 109 -2.57 -7.41 -9.81
C THR A 109 -1.15 -7.92 -9.57
N LEU A 110 -0.87 -8.50 -8.39
CA LEU A 110 0.43 -9.10 -8.06
C LEU A 110 0.77 -10.25 -9.01
N LYS A 111 -0.18 -11.17 -9.27
CA LYS A 111 -0.01 -12.25 -10.25
C LYS A 111 0.37 -11.71 -11.62
N SER A 112 -0.35 -10.70 -12.09
CA SER A 112 -0.13 -10.11 -13.40
C SER A 112 1.21 -9.37 -13.49
N CYS A 113 1.58 -8.62 -12.44
CA CYS A 113 2.89 -7.98 -12.36
C CYS A 113 4.03 -9.01 -12.38
N LYS A 114 3.87 -10.12 -11.65
CA LYS A 114 4.85 -11.19 -11.58
C LYS A 114 5.00 -11.92 -12.92
N ALA A 115 3.90 -12.16 -13.62
CA ALA A 115 3.90 -12.76 -14.95
C ALA A 115 4.65 -11.91 -16.00
N GLU A 116 4.60 -10.58 -15.86
CA GLU A 116 5.35 -9.63 -16.70
C GLU A 116 6.82 -9.45 -16.25
N GLY A 117 7.23 -10.12 -15.18
CA GLY A 117 8.59 -10.10 -14.66
C GLY A 117 8.94 -8.88 -13.78
N TYR A 118 7.95 -8.14 -13.28
CA TYR A 118 8.20 -7.06 -12.31
C TYR A 118 8.50 -7.61 -10.93
N HIS A 119 9.47 -6.99 -10.22
CA HIS A 119 9.64 -7.19 -8.79
C HIS A 119 8.47 -6.55 -8.03
N THR A 120 7.77 -7.33 -7.22
CA THR A 120 6.58 -6.89 -6.49
C THR A 120 6.88 -6.66 -5.01
N ALA A 121 6.44 -5.51 -4.50
CA ALA A 121 6.48 -5.21 -3.07
C ALA A 121 5.08 -4.90 -2.53
N VAL A 122 4.79 -5.34 -1.32
CA VAL A 122 3.56 -5.01 -0.60
C VAL A 122 3.94 -4.29 0.69
N ASP A 123 3.45 -3.06 0.80
CA ASP A 123 3.59 -2.19 1.95
C ASP A 123 2.30 -2.25 2.78
N THR A 124 2.40 -2.84 3.98
CA THR A 124 1.22 -3.25 4.75
C THR A 124 1.40 -3.01 6.25
N SER A 125 0.28 -2.74 6.92
CA SER A 125 0.18 -2.80 8.38
C SER A 125 0.15 -4.22 8.93
N GLY A 126 -0.04 -5.22 8.07
CA GLY A 126 -0.19 -6.61 8.47
C GLY A 126 -1.59 -6.98 8.96
N TYR A 127 -2.55 -6.05 8.95
CA TYR A 127 -3.89 -6.29 9.49
C TYR A 127 -4.85 -6.84 8.43
N ALA A 128 -4.88 -8.16 8.28
CA ALA A 128 -5.82 -8.89 7.42
C ALA A 128 -6.02 -10.33 7.91
N SER A 129 -6.92 -11.09 7.26
CA SER A 129 -7.02 -12.52 7.51
C SER A 129 -5.77 -13.27 7.07
N LEU A 130 -5.48 -14.38 7.75
CA LEU A 130 -4.37 -15.28 7.40
C LEU A 130 -4.50 -15.79 5.96
N ASP A 131 -5.71 -16.17 5.53
CA ASP A 131 -5.96 -16.67 4.18
C ASP A 131 -5.61 -15.64 3.10
N ASN A 132 -5.93 -14.36 3.33
CA ASN A 132 -5.61 -13.32 2.37
C ASN A 132 -4.09 -13.14 2.24
N PHE A 133 -3.34 -13.15 3.36
CA PHE A 133 -1.88 -13.08 3.30
C PHE A 133 -1.28 -14.32 2.65
N HIS A 134 -1.77 -15.52 2.99
CA HIS A 134 -1.34 -16.77 2.38
C HIS A 134 -1.50 -16.74 0.86
N ALA A 135 -2.59 -16.15 0.35
CA ALA A 135 -2.83 -16.02 -1.09
C ALA A 135 -1.82 -15.12 -1.81
N ILE A 136 -1.37 -14.02 -1.20
CA ILE A 136 -0.46 -13.06 -1.86
C ILE A 136 1.02 -13.41 -1.72
N ILE A 137 1.43 -14.14 -0.67
CA ILE A 137 2.83 -14.50 -0.38
C ILE A 137 3.59 -15.02 -1.61
N PRO A 138 3.06 -15.97 -2.43
CA PRO A 138 3.78 -16.48 -3.60
C PRO A 138 4.15 -15.39 -4.62
N TYR A 139 3.34 -14.34 -4.72
CA TYR A 139 3.41 -13.29 -5.73
C TYR A 139 4.00 -11.97 -5.21
N THR A 140 4.41 -11.93 -3.95
CA THR A 140 5.12 -10.81 -3.33
C THR A 140 6.58 -11.18 -3.15
N ASP A 141 7.49 -10.36 -3.67
CA ASP A 141 8.93 -10.56 -3.47
C ASP A 141 9.40 -9.96 -2.15
N LEU A 142 8.90 -8.77 -1.82
CA LEU A 142 9.26 -8.03 -0.62
C LEU A 142 8.02 -7.55 0.14
N PHE A 143 8.00 -7.78 1.44
CA PHE A 143 7.06 -7.14 2.35
C PHE A 143 7.72 -5.95 3.05
N LEU A 144 7.18 -4.74 2.87
CA LEU A 144 7.47 -3.60 3.74
C LEU A 144 6.43 -3.66 4.87
N PHE A 145 6.83 -4.14 6.03
CA PHE A 145 5.90 -4.52 7.09
C PHE A 145 5.98 -3.55 8.25
N ASP A 146 4.91 -2.81 8.50
CA ASP A 146 4.87 -1.87 9.62
C ASP A 146 4.56 -2.57 10.94
N LEU A 147 5.50 -2.47 11.87
CA LEU A 147 5.31 -2.89 13.25
C LEU A 147 5.19 -1.65 14.14
N LYS A 148 3.95 -1.24 14.41
CA LYS A 148 3.65 0.05 15.04
C LYS A 148 3.84 0.05 16.56
N HIS A 149 3.50 -1.05 17.22
CA HIS A 149 3.71 -1.24 18.65
C HIS A 149 3.62 -2.73 19.03
N LEU A 150 4.42 -3.18 19.99
CA LEU A 150 4.41 -4.59 20.47
C LEU A 150 3.40 -4.85 21.58
N ASP A 151 3.16 -3.88 22.46
CA ASP A 151 2.07 -3.94 23.44
C ASP A 151 0.71 -3.77 22.74
N ALA A 152 -0.21 -4.72 22.97
CA ALA A 152 -1.51 -4.74 22.32
C ALA A 152 -2.43 -3.61 22.78
N TYR A 153 -2.38 -3.20 24.05
CA TYR A 153 -3.19 -2.10 24.57
C TYR A 153 -2.78 -0.77 23.93
N ARG A 154 -1.47 -0.49 23.89
CA ARG A 154 -0.92 0.68 23.18
C ARG A 154 -1.21 0.64 21.69
N HIS A 155 -1.15 -0.53 21.07
CA HIS A 155 -1.49 -0.66 19.65
C HIS A 155 -2.95 -0.28 19.39
N ILE A 156 -3.89 -0.78 20.22
CA ILE A 156 -5.31 -0.41 20.13
C ILE A 156 -5.49 1.09 20.38
N GLU A 157 -4.87 1.62 21.44
CA GLU A 157 -4.93 3.05 21.81
C GLU A 157 -4.58 3.95 20.63
N TYR A 158 -3.48 3.65 19.94
CA TYR A 158 -2.92 4.52 18.90
C TYR A 158 -3.36 4.22 17.47
N THR A 159 -3.89 3.02 17.20
CA THR A 159 -4.23 2.59 15.83
C THR A 159 -5.68 2.12 15.65
N GLY A 160 -6.42 1.94 16.75
CA GLY A 160 -7.81 1.46 16.74
C GLY A 160 -7.96 -0.07 16.63
N VAL A 161 -6.87 -0.82 16.41
CA VAL A 161 -6.93 -2.28 16.25
C VAL A 161 -5.90 -3.01 17.11
N SER A 162 -6.10 -4.30 17.35
CA SER A 162 -5.13 -5.15 18.04
C SER A 162 -4.00 -5.59 17.10
N ASN A 163 -2.78 -5.73 17.64
CA ASN A 163 -1.63 -6.25 16.90
C ASN A 163 -1.54 -7.79 16.89
N ILE A 164 -2.45 -8.52 17.56
CA ILE A 164 -2.34 -9.98 17.69
C ILE A 164 -2.32 -10.65 16.32
N SER A 165 -3.30 -10.35 15.45
CA SER A 165 -3.36 -10.89 14.09
C SER A 165 -2.20 -10.41 13.22
N ILE A 166 -1.75 -9.16 13.42
CA ILE A 166 -0.60 -8.57 12.72
C ILE A 166 0.67 -9.38 13.00
N LEU A 167 0.91 -9.72 14.27
CA LEU A 167 2.07 -10.51 14.69
C LEU A 167 1.99 -11.95 14.17
N ASP A 168 0.79 -12.54 14.10
CA ASP A 168 0.60 -13.87 13.51
C ASP A 168 0.87 -13.87 11.99
N ASN A 169 0.38 -12.85 11.28
CA ASN A 169 0.67 -12.67 9.86
C ASN A 169 2.18 -12.45 9.62
N LEU A 170 2.84 -11.64 10.44
CA LEU A 170 4.29 -11.45 10.35
C LEU A 170 5.05 -12.77 10.54
N ARG A 171 4.70 -13.58 11.55
CA ARG A 171 5.32 -14.90 11.77
C ARG A 171 5.11 -15.83 10.57
N MET A 172 3.95 -15.79 9.93
CA MET A 172 3.66 -16.58 8.74
C MET A 172 4.56 -16.15 7.56
N ILE A 173 4.68 -14.84 7.31
CA ILE A 173 5.54 -14.34 6.23
C ILE A 173 7.01 -14.71 6.51
N VAL A 174 7.48 -14.59 7.75
CA VAL A 174 8.84 -15.02 8.14
C VAL A 174 9.06 -16.51 7.83
N LYS A 175 8.09 -17.37 8.18
CA LYS A 175 8.16 -18.81 7.89
C LYS A 175 8.14 -19.14 6.39
N SER A 176 7.57 -18.26 5.56
CA SER A 176 7.54 -18.45 4.11
C SER A 176 8.90 -18.23 3.42
N GLY A 177 9.86 -17.61 4.12
CA GLY A 177 11.20 -17.30 3.57
C GLY A 177 11.22 -16.13 2.58
N LYS A 178 10.14 -15.35 2.48
CA LYS A 178 10.10 -14.11 1.70
C LYS A 178 10.89 -13.00 2.38
N ASP A 179 11.37 -12.06 1.57
CA ASP A 179 12.08 -10.89 2.10
C ASP A 179 11.11 -9.96 2.84
N ILE A 180 11.56 -9.47 3.98
CA ILE A 180 10.78 -8.58 4.85
C ILE A 180 11.68 -7.43 5.30
N MET A 181 11.21 -6.21 5.07
CA MET A 181 11.74 -5.02 5.69
C MET A 181 10.76 -4.57 6.77
N VAL A 182 11.09 -4.84 8.03
CA VAL A 182 10.30 -4.34 9.16
C VAL A 182 10.53 -2.84 9.30
N ARG A 183 9.44 -2.08 9.39
CA ARG A 183 9.48 -0.62 9.57
C ARG A 183 8.76 -0.26 10.87
N ILE A 184 9.34 0.67 11.61
CA ILE A 184 8.76 1.21 12.84
C ILE A 184 8.52 2.69 12.58
N PRO A 185 7.26 3.12 12.36
CA PRO A 185 6.96 4.54 12.22
C PRO A 185 7.26 5.23 13.56
N VAL A 186 8.08 6.27 13.51
CA VAL A 186 8.49 7.09 14.67
C VAL A 186 7.66 8.36 14.72
#